data_AF-A0A822GFA5-F1
#
_entry.id   AF-A0A822GFA5-F1
#
_cell.length_a   1.000
_cell.length_b   1.000
_cell.length_c   1.000
_cell.angle_alpha   90.00
_cell.angle_beta   90.00
_cell.angle_gamma   90.00
#
_symmetry.space_group_name_H-M   'P 1'
#
loop_
_entity.id
_entity.type
_entity.pdbx_description
1 polymer ?
#
loop_
_entity_poly.entity_id
_entity_poly.type
_entity_poly.pdbx_seq_one_letter_code
_entity_poly.pdbx_strand_id
1 'polypeptide(L)'
;DIERYSRAKFFDYTTDNMSIYPSPTGVIIAIDLTYNLYSAFGNWFPGCKTLIQQAMAKIMKVNPALYVLRERIRKSLQLYSSEPTEPYLSS
;
A
#
# COMPACT_ATOMS: atom_id res chain seq x y z
N ASP A 1 -11.06 -4.51 -7.67
CA ASP A 1 -9.87 -5.38 -7.79
C ASP A 1 -8.62 -4.52 -7.98
N ILE A 2 -7.74 -4.51 -6.99
CA ILE A 2 -6.54 -3.67 -6.93
C ILE A 2 -5.47 -4.10 -7.94
N GLU A 3 -5.45 -5.36 -8.34
CA GLU A 3 -4.49 -5.86 -9.34
C GLU A 3 -4.80 -5.26 -10.71
N ARG A 4 -6.06 -5.38 -11.15
CA ARG A 4 -6.54 -4.76 -12.39
C ARG A 4 -6.33 -3.25 -12.37
N TYR A 5 -6.60 -2.58 -11.24
CA TYR A 5 -6.40 -1.14 -11.09
C TYR A 5 -4.93 -0.73 -11.27
N SER A 6 -4.00 -1.42 -10.59
CA SER A 6 -2.57 -1.13 -10.69
C SER A 6 -2.05 -1.27 -12.13
N ARG A 7 -2.49 -2.32 -12.84
CA ARG A 7 -2.14 -2.53 -14.25
C ARG A 7 -2.71 -1.44 -15.15
N ALA A 8 -3.98 -1.09 -14.99
CA ALA A 8 -4.63 -0.06 -15.78
C ALA A 8 -3.90 1.28 -15.61
N LYS A 9 -3.63 1.68 -14.37
CA LYS A 9 -2.94 2.95 -14.08
C LYS A 9 -1.49 2.97 -14.56
N PHE A 10 -0.80 1.84 -14.51
CA PHE A 10 0.53 1.75 -15.11
C PHE A 10 0.49 2.10 -16.60
N PHE A 11 -0.45 1.55 -17.36
CA PHE A 11 -0.57 1.86 -18.79
C PHE A 11 -1.08 3.28 -19.04
N ASP A 12 -2.06 3.77 -18.27
CA ASP A 12 -2.52 5.16 -18.37
C ASP A 12 -1.33 6.13 -18.26
N TYR A 13 -0.50 5.98 -17.22
CA TYR A 13 0.60 6.91 -16.95
C TYR A 13 1.85 6.71 -17.80
N THR A 14 2.07 5.50 -18.34
CA THR A 14 3.26 5.26 -19.18
C THR A 14 3.00 5.49 -20.66
N THR A 15 1.74 5.67 -21.06
CA THR A 15 1.35 5.95 -22.45
C THR A 15 0.81 7.36 -22.68
N ASP A 16 0.40 8.06 -21.60
CA ASP A 16 0.04 9.47 -21.69
C ASP A 16 1.28 10.38 -21.89
N ASN A 17 1.06 11.58 -22.41
CA ASN A 17 2.10 12.61 -22.57
C ASN A 17 2.13 13.63 -21.41
N MET A 18 1.34 13.41 -20.36
CA MET A 18 1.23 14.33 -19.21
C MET A 18 2.13 13.90 -18.05
N SER A 19 2.25 12.59 -17.86
CA SER A 19 3.01 11.92 -16.82
C SER A 19 4.43 11.69 -17.32
N ILE A 20 5.40 12.33 -16.68
CA ILE A 20 6.81 12.25 -17.07
C ILE A 20 7.55 11.37 -16.07
N TYR A 21 8.13 10.27 -16.57
CA TYR A 21 9.03 9.40 -15.79
C TYR A 21 10.44 9.45 -16.37
N PRO A 22 11.48 9.37 -15.53
CA PRO A 22 12.88 9.44 -15.98
C PRO A 22 13.32 8.23 -16.82
N SER A 23 12.56 7.12 -16.78
CA SER A 23 12.84 5.88 -17.50
C SER A 23 11.54 5.11 -17.79
N PRO A 24 11.45 4.36 -18.90
CA PRO A 24 10.33 3.45 -19.16
C PRO A 24 10.30 2.23 -18.21
N THR A 25 11.37 1.99 -17.45
CA THR A 25 11.44 0.86 -16.50
C THR A 25 11.08 1.30 -15.09
N GLY A 26 9.81 1.20 -14.73
CA GLY A 26 9.31 1.47 -13.38
C GLY A 26 8.28 0.45 -12.89
N VAL A 27 7.85 0.62 -11.64
CA VAL A 27 6.78 -0.14 -10.99
C VAL A 27 5.80 0.85 -10.35
N ILE A 28 4.51 0.61 -10.52
CA ILE A 28 3.46 1.27 -9.73
C ILE A 28 3.06 0.38 -8.55
N ILE A 29 2.92 0.97 -7.37
CA ILE A 29 2.39 0.30 -6.18
C ILE A 29 1.06 0.97 -5.85
N ALA A 30 -0.03 0.21 -5.93
CA ALA A 30 -1.38 0.67 -5.63
C ALA A 30 -1.82 0.17 -4.25
N ILE A 31 -2.42 1.05 -3.45
CA ILE A 31 -2.94 0.74 -2.11
C ILE A 31 -4.41 1.16 -2.06
N ASP A 32 -5.29 0.22 -1.78
CA ASP A 32 -6.70 0.46 -1.46
C ASP A 32 -6.83 0.71 0.04
N LEU A 33 -7.07 1.97 0.41
CA LEU A 33 -7.16 2.40 1.80
C LEU A 33 -8.41 1.88 2.52
N THR A 34 -9.51 1.63 1.79
CA THR A 34 -10.78 1.21 2.36
C THR A 34 -10.77 -0.28 2.67
N TYR A 35 -10.25 -1.09 1.73
CA TYR A 35 -10.20 -2.55 1.87
C TYR A 35 -8.86 -3.08 2.41
N ASN A 36 -7.89 -2.19 2.67
CA ASN A 36 -6.56 -2.54 3.15
C ASN A 36 -5.81 -3.52 2.22
N LEU A 37 -6.09 -3.44 0.92
CA LEU A 37 -5.46 -4.27 -0.12
C LEU A 37 -4.33 -3.49 -0.79
N TYR A 38 -3.34 -4.18 -1.31
CA TYR A 38 -2.30 -3.58 -2.12
C TYR A 38 -1.89 -4.51 -3.26
N SER A 39 -1.41 -3.92 -4.35
CA SER A 39 -0.82 -4.67 -5.46
C SER A 39 0.21 -3.79 -6.18
N ALA A 40 1.08 -4.40 -6.97
CA ALA A 40 2.08 -3.70 -7.73
C ALA A 40 2.22 -4.28 -9.14
N PHE A 41 2.40 -3.41 -10.14
CA PHE A 41 2.54 -3.78 -11.53
C PHE A 41 3.66 -2.97 -12.20
N GLY A 42 4.40 -3.59 -13.12
CA GLY A 42 5.49 -2.95 -13.85
C GLY A 42 6.68 -3.87 -14.07
N ASN A 43 7.85 -3.26 -14.26
CA ASN A 43 9.09 -3.95 -14.61
C ASN A 43 9.88 -4.36 -13.37
N TRP A 44 10.19 -5.65 -13.25
CA TRP A 44 10.90 -6.21 -12.10
C TRP A 44 12.30 -6.68 -12.49
N PHE A 45 13.32 -6.12 -11.87
CA PHE A 45 14.66 -6.70 -11.93
C PHE A 45 14.82 -7.85 -10.91
N PRO A 46 15.81 -8.75 -11.08
CA PRO A 46 15.99 -9.89 -10.20
C PRO A 46 16.05 -9.50 -8.71
N GLY A 47 15.29 -10.21 -7.86
CA GLY A 47 15.22 -9.96 -6.41
C GLY A 47 14.27 -8.83 -5.98
N CYS A 48 13.97 -7.87 -6.85
CA CYS A 48 13.13 -6.71 -6.51
C CYS A 48 11.71 -7.11 -6.09
N LYS A 49 11.09 -8.05 -6.82
CA LYS A 49 9.70 -8.48 -6.56
C LYS A 49 9.55 -9.08 -5.16
N THR A 50 10.47 -9.96 -4.76
CA THR A 50 10.47 -10.58 -3.43
C THR A 50 10.69 -9.56 -2.33
N LEU A 51 11.62 -8.61 -2.53
CA LEU A 51 11.85 -7.52 -1.59
C LEU A 51 10.60 -6.67 -1.37
N ILE A 52 9.94 -6.23 -2.45
CA ILE A 52 8.73 -5.41 -2.37
C ILE A 52 7.57 -6.17 -1.73
N GLN A 53 7.41 -7.46 -2.01
CA GLN A 53 6.38 -8.28 -1.36
C GLN A 53 6.56 -8.30 0.16
N GLN A 54 7.78 -8.56 0.64
CA GLN A 54 8.07 -8.57 2.08
C GLN A 54 7.94 -7.17 2.71
N ALA A 55 8.44 -6.13 2.02
CA ALA A 55 8.39 -4.76 2.49
C ALA A 55 6.94 -4.26 2.62
N MET A 56 6.10 -4.49 1.61
CA MET A 56 4.70 -4.05 1.64
C MET A 56 3.89 -4.79 2.70
N ALA A 57 4.10 -6.10 2.88
CA ALA A 57 3.47 -6.84 3.98
C ALA A 57 3.79 -6.22 5.36
N LYS A 58 5.05 -5.79 5.57
CA LYS A 58 5.45 -5.08 6.79
C LYS A 58 4.83 -3.69 6.87
N ILE A 59 4.95 -2.87 5.83
CA ILE A 59 4.44 -1.48 5.78
C ILE A 59 2.94 -1.44 6.07
N MET A 60 2.16 -2.32 5.45
CA MET A 60 0.70 -2.36 5.66
C MET A 60 0.34 -2.64 7.11
N LYS A 61 1.16 -3.40 7.85
CA LYS A 61 0.92 -3.67 9.28
C LYS A 61 1.39 -2.53 10.18
N VAL A 62 2.61 -2.03 9.98
CA VAL A 62 3.30 -1.19 10.99
C VAL A 62 3.32 0.31 10.69
N ASN A 63 2.78 0.77 9.56
CA ASN A 63 2.80 2.19 9.19
C ASN A 63 1.91 3.04 10.13
N PRO A 64 2.47 4.02 10.86
CA PRO A 64 1.69 4.85 11.79
C PRO A 64 0.55 5.63 11.14
N ALA A 65 0.72 6.08 9.89
CA ALA A 65 -0.32 6.82 9.17
C ALA A 65 -1.51 5.90 8.82
N LEU A 66 -1.25 4.66 8.39
CA LEU A 66 -2.30 3.68 8.13
C LEU A 66 -2.99 3.25 9.43
N TYR A 67 -2.25 3.15 10.53
CA TYR A 67 -2.84 2.92 11.85
C TYR A 67 -3.79 4.06 12.24
N VAL A 68 -3.34 5.33 12.14
CA VAL A 68 -4.19 6.49 12.44
C VAL A 68 -5.44 6.53 11.56
N LEU A 69 -5.31 6.19 10.27
CA LEU A 69 -6.45 6.11 9.36
C LEU A 69 -7.48 5.07 9.83
N ARG A 70 -7.03 3.85 10.14
CA ARG A 70 -7.91 2.77 10.64
C ARG A 70 -8.57 3.16 11.95
N GLU A 71 -7.82 3.75 12.87
CA GLU A 71 -8.36 4.20 14.15
C GLU A 71 -9.42 5.30 14.00
N ARG A 72 -9.23 6.24 13.05
CA ARG A 72 -10.25 7.25 12.74
C ARG A 72 -11.51 6.61 12.18
N ILE A 73 -11.38 5.71 11.20
CA ILE A 73 -12.53 4.98 10.62
C ILE A 73 -13.27 4.20 11.72
N ARG A 74 -12.53 3.46 12.55
CA ARG A 74 -13.08 2.68 13.65
C ARG A 74 -13.86 3.55 14.65
N LYS A 75 -13.30 4.68 15.06
CA LYS A 75 -13.96 5.64 15.96
C LYS A 75 -15.20 6.28 15.34
N SER A 76 -15.12 6.69 14.06
CA SER A 76 -16.26 7.26 13.34
C SER A 76 -17.41 6.27 13.18
N LEU A 77 -17.12 4.98 13.04
CA LEU A 77 -18.11 3.90 12.97
C LEU A 77 -18.53 3.37 14.36
N GLN A 78 -17.98 3.93 15.44
CA GLN A 78 -18.26 3.50 16.82
C GLN A 78 -18.01 2.00 17.06
N LEU A 79 -17.05 1.43 16.33
CA LEU A 79 -16.65 0.03 16.48
C LEU A 79 -15.64 -0.08 17.61
N TYR A 80 -16.11 -0.39 18.81
CA TYR A 80 -15.24 -0.62 19.95
C TYR A 80 -14.82 -2.09 19.97
N SER A 81 -13.51 -2.33 19.85
CA SER A 81 -12.90 -3.63 20.05
C SER A 81 -12.08 -3.57 21.33
N SER A 82 -12.25 -4.55 22.22
CA SER A 82 -11.41 -4.72 23.42
C SER A 82 -10.08 -5.38 23.05
N GLU A 83 -9.42 -4.93 21.98
CA GLU A 83 -8.11 -5.46 21.60
C GLU A 83 -7.10 -5.18 22.72
N PRO A 84 -6.21 -6.13 23.02
CA PRO A 84 -5.17 -5.90 24.00
C PRO A 84 -4.31 -4.76 23.50
N THR A 85 -4.25 -3.66 24.26
CA THR A 85 -3.27 -2.60 24.05
C THR A 85 -1.90 -3.25 23.97
N GLU A 86 -1.18 -3.07 22.85
CA GLU A 86 0.22 -3.48 22.78
C GLU A 86 0.93 -2.94 24.03
N PRO A 87 1.66 -3.79 24.79
CA PRO A 87 2.32 -3.33 25.99
C PRO A 87 3.27 -2.21 25.59
N TYR A 88 2.93 -0.98 25.98
CA TYR A 88 3.88 0.11 25.97
C TYR A 88 5.08 -0.36 26.79
N LEU A 89 6.25 -0.43 26.16
CA LEU A 89 7.52 -0.70 26.82
C LEU A 89 7.66 0.28 28.01
N SER A 90 7.41 -0.20 29.23
CA SER A 90 7.90 0.45 30.43
C SER A 90 9.39 0.11 30.53
N SER A 91 10.24 1.10 30.31
CA SER A 91 11.68 1.04 30.61
C SER A 91 11.93 0.81 32.10
#